data_AF-A0A7X9S762-F1
#
_entry.id   AF-A0A7X9S762-F1
#
_cell.length_a   1.000
_cell.length_b   1.000
_cell.length_c   1.000
_cell.angle_alpha   90.00
_cell.angle_beta   90.00
_cell.angle_gamma   90.00
#
_symmetry.space_group_name_H-M   'P 1'
#
loop_
_entity.id
_entity.type
_entity.pdbx_description
1 polymer ?
#
loop_
_entity_poly.entity_id
_entity_poly.type
_entity_poly.pdbx_seq_one_letter_code
_entity_poly.pdbx_strand_id
1 'polypeptide(L)'
;MDSIITYLLLYNQYLIKLVGELLLFIAKYIPLKQMLFDDSNSPEYQKFKVDRLPKILKFEKVDYILLLEYYKHRYKKVLKPVKIRNGKSIPESIICPKCGAPHDYIYDNNGNKGQFQCKICGTTFKENNNATKPLVFKCPYCGHTLVVQKERKHFRIHKCKNPDCSYYLKNIKKIPKDLDENEKHKYKLHYIYREFTLNFFKMDLHMLPKSAVNFSFKKFNPHIMGLCLTYHVNLKLSTRQTAHALAEVHGIKISHTMVAN
;
A
#
# COMPACT_ATOMS: atom_id res chain seq x y z
N MET A 1 -46.86 -36.70 30.01
CA MET A 1 -46.25 -35.47 29.45
C MET A 1 -44.86 -35.23 30.06
N ASP A 2 -44.68 -35.48 31.36
CA ASP A 2 -43.42 -35.27 32.09
C ASP A 2 -42.20 -36.07 31.58
N SER A 3 -42.43 -37.28 31.04
CA SER A 3 -41.38 -38.14 30.49
C SER A 3 -40.71 -37.57 29.23
N ILE A 4 -41.47 -36.87 28.36
CA ILE A 4 -40.94 -36.26 27.15
C ILE A 4 -40.14 -35.00 27.53
N ILE A 5 -40.66 -34.22 28.48
CA ILE A 5 -39.99 -33.00 28.96
C ILE A 5 -38.64 -33.36 29.61
N THR A 6 -38.60 -34.36 30.48
CA THR A 6 -37.35 -34.83 31.11
C THR A 6 -36.36 -35.39 30.08
N TYR A 7 -36.82 -36.14 29.08
CA TYR A 7 -35.97 -36.61 27.99
C TYR A 7 -35.35 -35.47 27.18
N LEU A 8 -36.16 -34.47 26.80
CA LEU A 8 -35.67 -33.31 26.05
C LEU A 8 -34.69 -32.45 26.87
N LEU A 9 -34.86 -32.37 28.19
CA LEU A 9 -33.91 -31.69 29.08
C LEU A 9 -32.57 -32.42 29.13
N LEU A 10 -32.57 -33.75 29.28
CA LEU A 10 -31.35 -34.56 29.25
C LEU A 10 -30.65 -34.48 27.89
N TYR A 11 -31.41 -34.51 26.79
CA TYR A 11 -30.86 -34.38 25.46
C TYR A 11 -30.23 -33.00 25.23
N ASN A 12 -30.86 -31.92 25.70
CA ASN A 12 -30.27 -30.59 25.64
C ASN A 12 -28.96 -30.50 26.44
N GLN A 13 -28.90 -31.08 27.64
CA GLN A 13 -27.67 -31.12 28.44
C GLN A 13 -26.55 -31.88 27.72
N TYR A 14 -26.88 -32.99 27.06
CA TYR A 14 -25.94 -33.74 26.23
C TYR A 14 -25.42 -32.94 25.03
N LEU A 15 -26.31 -32.24 24.31
CA LEU A 15 -25.92 -31.38 23.20
C LEU A 15 -25.04 -30.21 23.65
N ILE A 16 -25.33 -29.59 24.79
CA ILE A 16 -24.50 -28.52 25.37
C ILE A 16 -23.09 -29.05 25.68
N LYS A 17 -22.99 -30.26 26.22
CA LYS A 17 -21.69 -30.91 26.48
C LYS A 17 -20.91 -31.13 25.18
N LEU A 18 -21.55 -31.66 24.14
CA LEU A 18 -20.94 -31.84 22.81
C LEU A 18 -20.45 -30.52 22.21
N VAL A 19 -21.25 -29.46 22.30
CA VAL A 19 -20.86 -28.12 21.84
C VAL A 19 -19.62 -27.63 22.61
N GLY A 20 -19.56 -27.84 23.93
CA GLY A 20 -18.39 -27.51 24.74
C GLY A 20 -17.13 -28.26 24.31
N GLU A 21 -17.23 -29.57 24.07
CA GLU A 21 -16.11 -30.39 23.59
C GLU A 21 -15.62 -29.95 22.19
N LEU A 22 -16.55 -29.65 21.28
CA LEU A 22 -16.22 -29.13 19.96
C LEU A 22 -15.54 -27.75 20.04
N LEU A 23 -16.00 -26.86 20.92
CA LEU A 23 -15.35 -25.57 21.13
C LEU A 23 -13.92 -25.72 21.66
N LEU A 24 -13.71 -26.64 22.62
CA LEU A 24 -12.37 -26.94 23.13
C LEU A 24 -11.46 -27.54 22.04
N PHE A 25 -12.01 -28.43 21.21
CA PHE A 25 -11.30 -28.99 20.06
C PHE A 25 -10.87 -27.89 19.08
N ILE A 26 -11.81 -27.01 18.69
CA ILE A 26 -11.54 -25.88 17.80
C ILE A 26 -10.47 -24.97 18.40
N ALA A 27 -10.60 -24.56 19.66
CA ALA A 27 -9.65 -23.66 20.31
C ALA A 27 -8.24 -24.26 20.44
N LYS A 28 -8.14 -25.58 20.62
CA LYS A 28 -6.86 -26.29 20.82
C LYS A 28 -6.16 -26.64 19.51
N TYR A 29 -6.92 -27.06 18.50
CA TYR A 29 -6.36 -27.67 17.29
C TYR A 29 -6.56 -26.83 16.03
N ILE A 30 -7.53 -25.92 16.00
CA ILE A 30 -7.69 -24.98 14.90
C ILE A 30 -6.97 -23.69 15.29
N PRO A 31 -5.94 -23.27 14.54
CA PRO A 31 -5.26 -22.01 14.80
C PRO A 31 -6.20 -20.83 14.45
N LEU A 32 -7.07 -20.45 15.38
CA LEU A 32 -8.04 -19.34 15.22
C LEU A 32 -7.38 -18.02 14.82
N LYS A 33 -6.08 -17.85 15.13
CA LYS A 33 -5.26 -16.72 14.68
C LYS A 33 -4.95 -16.71 13.19
N GLN A 34 -5.12 -17.80 12.44
CA GLN A 34 -5.03 -17.78 10.96
C GLN A 34 -6.16 -16.98 10.30
N MET A 35 -7.26 -16.71 11.03
CA MET A 35 -8.32 -15.81 10.56
C MET A 35 -7.96 -14.32 10.74
N LEU A 36 -6.84 -14.00 11.42
CA LEU A 36 -6.22 -12.69 11.25
C LEU A 36 -5.71 -12.65 9.83
N PHE A 37 -6.29 -11.79 9.00
CA PHE A 37 -5.90 -11.53 7.62
C PHE A 37 -4.36 -11.42 7.49
N ASP A 38 -3.71 -12.55 7.21
CA ASP A 38 -2.26 -12.60 7.03
C ASP A 38 -2.00 -12.68 5.54
N ASP A 39 -1.83 -11.51 4.93
CA ASP A 39 -1.28 -11.41 3.58
C ASP A 39 -0.05 -12.30 3.50
N SER A 40 -0.11 -13.29 2.59
CA SER A 40 0.95 -14.22 2.20
C SER A 40 2.34 -13.95 2.81
N ASN A 41 2.83 -14.86 3.64
CA ASN A 41 4.19 -14.80 4.18
C ASN A 41 5.30 -15.03 3.13
N SER A 42 4.92 -15.33 1.88
CA SER A 42 5.86 -15.45 0.76
C SER A 42 6.52 -14.09 0.46
N PRO A 43 7.87 -14.04 0.38
CA PRO A 43 8.61 -12.84 -0.02
C PRO A 43 8.16 -12.26 -1.36
N GLU A 44 7.73 -13.11 -2.31
CA GLU A 44 7.31 -12.69 -3.65
C GLU A 44 6.07 -11.80 -3.62
N TYR A 45 5.10 -12.18 -2.79
CA TYR A 45 3.80 -11.51 -2.72
C TYR A 45 3.76 -10.40 -1.66
N GLN A 46 4.76 -10.33 -0.78
CA GLN A 46 4.85 -9.33 0.29
C GLN A 46 4.75 -7.88 -0.24
N LYS A 47 5.19 -7.62 -1.47
CA LYS A 47 5.11 -6.30 -2.15
C LYS A 47 3.68 -5.85 -2.47
N PHE A 48 2.73 -6.78 -2.50
CA PHE A 48 1.31 -6.52 -2.75
C PHE A 48 0.48 -6.38 -1.47
N LYS A 49 1.08 -6.64 -0.29
CA LYS A 49 0.48 -6.38 1.02
C LYS A 49 -0.13 -4.99 1.10
N VAL A 50 -1.37 -4.95 1.57
CA VAL A 50 -2.11 -3.70 1.80
C VAL A 50 -1.52 -3.04 3.05
N ASP A 51 -0.77 -1.94 2.84
CA ASP A 51 -0.27 -1.16 3.97
C ASP A 51 -1.31 -0.14 4.45
N ARG A 52 -1.06 0.45 5.63
CA ARG A 52 -1.79 1.64 6.07
C ARG A 52 -1.74 2.75 5.03
N LEU A 53 -2.82 3.50 4.93
CA LEU A 53 -2.88 4.70 4.11
C LEU A 53 -1.86 5.75 4.61
N PRO A 54 -1.23 6.49 3.69
CA PRO A 54 -0.32 7.56 4.05
C PRO A 54 -1.11 8.72 4.67
N LYS A 55 -0.41 9.54 5.46
CA LYS A 55 -0.97 10.82 5.90
C LYS A 55 -0.93 11.79 4.72
N ILE A 56 -2.10 12.20 4.23
CA ILE A 56 -2.22 13.14 3.12
C ILE A 56 -2.23 14.55 3.67
N LEU A 57 -1.23 15.35 3.32
CA LEU A 57 -1.22 16.78 3.61
C LEU A 57 -1.56 17.55 2.35
N LYS A 58 -2.58 18.40 2.44
CA LYS A 58 -2.94 19.33 1.39
C LYS A 58 -2.11 20.60 1.55
N PHE A 59 -1.65 21.15 0.43
CA PHE A 59 -1.08 22.49 0.46
C PHE A 59 -2.20 23.51 0.44
N GLU A 60 -2.29 24.27 1.53
CA GLU A 60 -3.26 25.33 1.70
C GLU A 60 -2.56 26.68 1.51
N LYS A 61 -3.13 27.49 0.61
CA LYS A 61 -2.77 28.89 0.48
C LYS A 61 -3.46 29.68 1.58
N VAL A 62 -2.73 30.62 2.17
CA VAL A 62 -3.24 31.53 3.19
C VAL A 62 -2.90 32.95 2.76
N ASP A 63 -3.58 33.95 3.30
CA ASP A 63 -3.19 35.35 3.12
C ASP A 63 -2.31 35.80 4.29
N TYR A 64 -1.15 36.39 3.99
CA TYR A 64 -0.23 36.90 5.01
C TYR A 64 -0.84 38.03 5.82
N ILE A 65 -1.71 38.87 5.23
CA ILE A 65 -2.37 39.99 5.93
C ILE A 65 -3.26 39.43 7.04
N LEU A 66 -4.08 38.43 6.70
CA LEU A 66 -4.93 37.73 7.66
C LEU A 66 -4.09 37.02 8.73
N LEU A 67 -2.96 36.39 8.34
CA LEU A 67 -2.09 35.71 9.29
C LEU A 67 -1.45 36.67 10.30
N LEU A 68 -1.05 37.86 9.84
CA LEU A 68 -0.51 38.92 10.69
C LEU A 68 -1.53 39.39 11.72
N GLU A 69 -2.76 39.67 11.29
CA GLU A 69 -3.82 40.12 12.19
C GLU A 69 -4.23 39.01 13.16
N TYR A 70 -4.28 37.76 12.69
CA TYR A 70 -4.50 36.59 13.55
C TYR A 70 -3.45 36.48 14.66
N TYR A 71 -2.16 36.63 14.34
CA TYR A 71 -1.10 36.57 15.35
C TYR A 71 -1.15 37.71 16.35
N LYS A 72 -1.51 38.91 15.89
CA LYS A 72 -1.73 40.08 16.74
C LYS A 72 -2.91 39.85 17.70
N HIS A 73 -4.03 39.32 17.22
CA HIS A 73 -5.19 39.04 18.06
C HIS A 73 -4.96 37.87 19.04
N ARG A 74 -4.47 36.72 18.55
CA ARG A 74 -4.37 35.47 19.33
C ARG A 74 -3.19 35.44 20.30
N TYR A 75 -2.05 36.01 19.90
CA TYR A 75 -0.79 35.93 20.65
C TYR A 75 -0.26 37.29 21.09
N LYS A 76 -0.97 38.40 20.80
CA LYS A 76 -0.53 39.77 21.11
C LYS A 76 0.86 40.10 20.53
N LYS A 77 1.26 39.43 19.45
CA LYS A 77 2.59 39.55 18.84
C LYS A 77 2.48 40.18 17.46
N VAL A 78 3.12 41.35 17.31
CA VAL A 78 3.22 42.04 16.01
C VAL A 78 4.51 41.60 15.32
N LEU A 79 4.38 40.90 14.18
CA LEU A 79 5.53 40.50 13.36
C LEU A 79 5.95 41.66 12.47
N LYS A 80 7.13 42.23 12.76
CA LYS A 80 7.77 43.24 11.91
C LYS A 80 8.49 42.57 10.71
N PRO A 81 8.77 43.31 9.63
CA PRO A 81 9.66 42.86 8.55
C PRO A 81 11.00 42.32 9.04
N VAL A 82 11.69 41.57 8.18
CA VAL A 82 13.04 41.07 8.44
C VAL A 82 14.02 42.25 8.46
N LYS A 83 14.87 42.32 9.49
CA LYS A 83 15.98 43.27 9.50
C LYS A 83 17.13 42.67 8.71
N ILE A 84 17.43 43.25 7.55
CA ILE A 84 18.58 42.85 6.73
C ILE A 84 19.87 43.18 7.49
N ARG A 85 20.74 42.18 7.65
CA ARG A 85 22.09 42.35 8.20
C ARG A 85 23.07 42.14 7.06
N ASN A 86 24.06 43.02 6.91
CA ASN A 86 25.15 42.94 5.92
C ASN A 86 24.79 43.30 4.47
N GLY A 87 23.75 44.11 4.23
CA GLY A 87 23.47 44.72 2.91
C GLY A 87 23.02 43.77 1.79
N LYS A 88 22.86 42.47 2.07
CA LYS A 88 22.35 41.48 1.09
C LYS A 88 20.83 41.52 1.07
N SER A 89 20.27 42.18 0.06
CA SER A 89 18.82 42.23 -0.18
C SER A 89 18.34 40.98 -0.92
N ILE A 90 17.13 40.55 -0.58
CA ILE A 90 16.39 39.51 -1.30
C ILE A 90 15.70 40.21 -2.48
N PRO A 91 15.77 39.66 -3.71
CA PRO A 91 15.04 40.20 -4.85
C PRO A 91 13.55 40.46 -4.56
N GLU A 92 13.03 41.59 -5.01
CA GLU A 92 11.63 41.99 -4.81
C GLU A 92 10.63 41.01 -5.45
N SER A 93 11.07 40.26 -6.47
CA SER A 93 10.28 39.24 -7.16
C SER A 93 9.95 38.02 -6.27
N ILE A 94 10.62 37.86 -5.13
CA ILE A 94 10.46 36.69 -4.27
C ILE A 94 9.26 36.88 -3.34
N ILE A 95 8.29 35.99 -3.49
CA ILE A 95 7.06 35.96 -2.72
C ILE A 95 6.91 34.59 -2.06
N CYS A 96 6.40 34.54 -0.84
CA CYS A 96 6.12 33.28 -0.17
C CYS A 96 5.04 32.49 -0.93
N PRO A 97 5.30 31.26 -1.38
CA PRO A 97 4.33 30.46 -2.14
C PRO A 97 3.12 30.00 -1.32
N LYS A 98 3.22 30.00 0.02
CA LYS A 98 2.13 29.58 0.93
C LYS A 98 1.23 30.73 1.32
N CYS A 99 1.80 31.81 1.85
CA CYS A 99 1.01 32.91 2.41
C CYS A 99 0.99 34.19 1.55
N GLY A 100 1.74 34.25 0.43
CA GLY A 100 1.83 35.46 -0.39
C GLY A 100 2.63 36.60 0.23
N ALA A 101 3.38 36.35 1.31
CA ALA A 101 4.18 37.39 1.95
C ALA A 101 5.28 37.92 1.01
N PRO A 102 5.50 39.26 0.94
CA PRO A 102 6.52 39.86 0.09
C PRO A 102 7.93 39.62 0.63
N HIS A 103 8.94 39.96 -0.18
CA HIS A 103 10.37 39.79 0.10
C HIS A 103 10.80 40.34 1.49
N ASP A 104 10.18 41.42 1.96
CA ASP A 104 10.38 42.02 3.28
C ASP A 104 10.23 41.05 4.47
N TYR A 105 9.44 40.00 4.31
CA TYR A 105 9.14 39.02 5.35
C TYR A 105 9.85 37.68 5.13
N ILE A 106 10.87 37.65 4.30
CA ILE A 106 11.55 36.43 3.88
C ILE A 106 12.99 36.46 4.40
N TYR A 107 13.43 35.32 4.93
CA TYR A 107 14.82 35.09 5.28
C TYR A 107 15.50 34.33 4.15
N ASP A 108 16.74 34.69 3.85
CA ASP A 108 17.65 33.80 3.16
C ASP A 108 18.17 32.77 4.18
N ASN A 109 17.69 31.53 4.05
CA ASN A 109 17.87 30.49 5.06
C ASN A 109 19.24 29.81 4.97
N ASN A 110 19.90 29.84 3.80
CA ASN A 110 21.18 29.15 3.57
C ASN A 110 22.30 30.07 3.06
N GLY A 111 22.18 31.39 3.23
CA GLY A 111 23.24 32.34 2.87
C GLY A 111 23.60 32.30 1.38
N ASN A 112 22.63 32.60 0.51
CA ASN A 112 22.68 32.67 -0.96
C ASN A 112 22.75 31.33 -1.70
N LYS A 113 22.38 30.22 -1.06
CA LYS A 113 22.25 28.90 -1.74
C LYS A 113 20.83 28.63 -2.28
N GLY A 114 20.04 29.69 -2.49
CA GLY A 114 18.71 29.64 -3.13
C GLY A 114 17.61 28.97 -2.29
N GLN A 115 17.73 28.94 -0.96
CA GLN A 115 16.66 28.48 -0.06
C GLN A 115 16.20 29.64 0.82
N PHE A 116 14.90 29.92 0.78
CA PHE A 116 14.24 30.99 1.51
C PHE A 116 13.33 30.43 2.60
N GLN A 117 13.11 31.20 3.67
CA GLN A 117 12.16 30.88 4.72
C GLN A 117 11.25 32.07 5.02
N CYS A 118 9.95 31.87 4.93
CA CYS A 118 8.99 32.92 5.28
C CYS A 118 8.91 33.11 6.80
N LYS A 119 9.13 34.33 7.29
CA LYS A 119 8.97 34.71 8.70
C LYS A 119 7.54 34.60 9.21
N ILE A 120 6.56 34.86 8.33
CA ILE A 120 5.14 34.88 8.67
C ILE A 120 4.61 33.45 8.85
N CYS A 121 4.68 32.61 7.81
CA CYS A 121 4.10 31.27 7.87
C CYS A 121 5.11 30.14 8.17
N GLY A 122 6.39 30.45 8.33
CA GLY A 122 7.46 29.49 8.62
C GLY A 122 7.88 28.60 7.44
N THR A 123 7.24 28.73 6.28
CA THR A 123 7.45 27.85 5.13
C THR A 123 8.81 28.08 4.50
N THR A 124 9.59 27.01 4.34
CA THR A 124 10.82 26.98 3.57
C THR A 124 10.54 26.63 2.11
N PHE A 125 11.14 27.35 1.17
CA PHE A 125 10.95 27.16 -0.27
C PHE A 125 12.21 27.56 -1.06
N LYS A 126 12.24 27.22 -2.34
CA LYS A 126 13.24 27.66 -3.32
C LYS A 126 12.52 28.37 -4.45
N GLU A 127 13.19 29.27 -5.17
CA GLU A 127 12.65 29.91 -6.38
C GLU A 127 12.06 28.90 -7.36
N ASN A 128 12.79 27.81 -7.59
CA ASN A 128 12.47 26.87 -8.67
C ASN A 128 11.70 25.60 -8.28
N ASN A 129 11.31 25.33 -7.01
CA ASN A 129 10.26 24.32 -6.72
C ASN A 129 9.95 23.95 -5.25
N ASN A 130 8.78 23.31 -5.13
CA ASN A 130 8.27 22.32 -4.16
C ASN A 130 7.23 22.77 -3.14
N ALA A 131 7.18 24.04 -2.74
CA ALA A 131 6.19 24.44 -1.74
C ALA A 131 4.75 24.35 -2.26
N THR A 132 4.53 24.45 -3.57
CA THR A 132 3.21 24.51 -4.20
C THR A 132 2.60 23.14 -4.56
N LYS A 133 3.25 22.01 -4.22
CA LYS A 133 2.67 20.69 -4.52
C LYS A 133 1.32 20.54 -3.79
N PRO A 134 0.21 20.32 -4.50
CA PRO A 134 -1.12 20.36 -3.89
C PRO A 134 -1.30 19.26 -2.84
N LEU A 135 -0.59 18.14 -3.00
CA LEU A 135 -0.66 16.97 -2.12
C LEU A 135 0.74 16.48 -1.78
N VAL A 136 0.97 16.30 -0.48
CA VAL A 136 2.20 15.71 0.07
C VAL A 136 1.81 14.46 0.85
N PHE A 137 2.31 13.30 0.40
CA PHE A 137 2.12 12.05 1.11
C PHE A 137 3.21 11.86 2.17
N LYS A 138 2.80 11.60 3.42
CA LYS A 138 3.71 11.31 4.53
C LYS A 138 3.57 9.85 4.97
N CYS A 139 4.70 9.25 5.30
CA CYS A 139 4.78 7.91 5.87
C CYS A 139 3.95 7.83 7.16
N PRO A 140 3.02 6.86 7.29
CA PRO A 140 2.19 6.76 8.48
C PRO A 140 2.99 6.31 9.72
N TYR A 141 4.20 5.80 9.54
CA TYR A 141 5.05 5.26 10.60
C TYR A 141 6.08 6.24 11.17
N CYS A 142 6.65 7.12 10.34
CA CYS A 142 7.68 8.07 10.77
C CYS A 142 7.38 9.53 10.39
N GLY A 143 6.28 9.80 9.69
CA GLY A 143 5.90 11.16 9.27
C GLY A 143 6.79 11.76 8.17
N HIS A 144 7.81 11.06 7.71
CA HIS A 144 8.68 11.53 6.63
C HIS A 144 7.93 11.57 5.30
N THR A 145 8.24 12.57 4.46
CA THR A 145 7.63 12.72 3.13
C THR A 145 8.01 11.54 2.25
N LEU A 146 7.03 10.96 1.56
CA LEU A 146 7.27 9.88 0.62
C LEU A 146 7.86 10.44 -0.68
N VAL A 147 8.80 9.70 -1.24
CA VAL A 147 9.48 10.06 -2.48
C VAL A 147 8.95 9.18 -3.61
N VAL A 148 8.60 9.79 -4.73
CA VAL A 148 8.24 9.05 -5.95
C VAL A 148 9.48 8.29 -6.43
N GLN A 149 9.36 6.96 -6.52
CA GLN A 149 10.45 6.09 -7.00
C GLN A 149 10.22 5.64 -8.44
N LYS A 150 8.98 5.37 -8.82
CA LYS A 150 8.61 4.92 -10.16
C LYS A 150 7.30 5.56 -10.57
N GLU A 151 7.23 6.00 -11.82
CA GLU A 151 5.99 6.46 -12.44
C GLU A 151 5.60 5.45 -13.52
N ARG A 152 4.33 5.05 -13.52
CA ARG A 152 3.73 4.17 -14.52
C ARG A 152 2.52 4.88 -15.11
N LYS A 153 2.02 4.38 -16.24
CA LYS A 153 0.88 4.97 -16.98
C LYS A 153 -0.32 5.30 -16.09
N HIS A 154 -0.61 4.46 -15.10
CA HIS A 154 -1.84 4.53 -14.31
C HIS A 154 -1.64 4.67 -12.80
N PHE A 155 -0.38 4.68 -12.35
CA PHE A 155 -0.07 4.85 -10.94
C PHE A 155 1.38 5.30 -10.72
N ARG A 156 1.60 5.96 -9.58
CA ARG A 156 2.92 6.37 -9.08
C ARG A 156 3.24 5.60 -7.81
N ILE A 157 4.48 5.14 -7.71
CA ILE A 157 4.98 4.41 -6.55
C ILE A 157 5.77 5.38 -5.67
N HIS A 158 5.27 5.60 -4.46
CA HIS A 158 5.87 6.41 -3.41
C HIS A 158 6.55 5.51 -2.39
N LYS A 159 7.79 5.82 -2.00
CA LYS A 159 8.57 5.04 -1.02
C LYS A 159 9.08 5.92 0.12
N CYS A 160 9.01 5.40 1.34
CA CYS A 160 9.67 6.01 2.49
C CYS A 160 11.17 5.66 2.49
N LYS A 161 12.06 6.63 2.29
CA LYS A 161 13.51 6.43 2.30
C LYS A 161 14.18 6.56 3.68
N ASN A 162 13.43 6.94 4.72
CA ASN A 162 13.99 7.14 6.06
C ASN A 162 14.50 5.80 6.66
N PRO A 163 15.82 5.66 6.96
CA PRO A 163 16.37 4.46 7.58
C PRO A 163 15.90 4.25 9.02
N ASP A 164 15.54 5.31 9.74
CA ASP A 164 15.06 5.24 11.13
C ASP A 164 13.55 4.98 11.20
N CYS A 165 12.92 4.67 10.07
CA CYS A 165 11.49 4.40 10.02
C CYS A 165 11.16 3.13 10.80
N SER A 166 10.23 3.22 11.75
CA SER A 166 9.78 2.06 12.54
C SER A 166 9.25 0.89 11.69
N TYR A 167 8.70 1.15 10.49
CA TYR A 167 8.33 0.10 9.54
C TYR A 167 9.56 -0.63 8.99
N TYR A 168 10.57 0.11 8.56
CA TYR A 168 11.81 -0.44 8.02
C TYR A 168 12.57 -1.23 9.07
N LEU A 169 12.74 -0.67 10.27
CA LEU A 169 13.40 -1.32 11.40
C LEU A 169 12.67 -2.59 11.86
N LYS A 170 11.35 -2.67 11.69
CA LYS A 170 10.59 -3.90 11.98
C LYS A 170 10.79 -4.96 10.91
N ASN A 171 10.82 -4.58 9.62
CA ASN A 171 10.94 -5.54 8.53
C ASN A 171 12.37 -6.05 8.36
N ILE A 172 13.39 -5.23 8.63
CA ILE A 172 14.79 -5.68 8.56
C ILE A 172 15.08 -6.78 9.60
N LYS A 173 14.45 -6.71 10.78
CA LYS A 173 14.56 -7.74 11.84
C LYS A 173 13.94 -9.09 11.45
N LYS A 174 13.07 -9.13 10.44
CA LYS A 174 12.43 -10.36 9.95
C LYS A 174 13.26 -11.09 8.89
N ILE A 175 14.30 -10.45 8.36
CA ILE A 175 15.13 -11.04 7.31
C ILE A 175 16.16 -11.99 7.94
N PRO A 176 16.46 -13.13 7.31
CA PRO A 176 17.58 -13.99 7.72
C PRO A 176 18.89 -13.20 7.77
N LYS A 177 19.70 -13.42 8.82
CA LYS A 177 20.97 -12.70 9.01
C LYS A 177 22.00 -13.02 7.91
N ASP A 178 21.90 -14.20 7.33
CA ASP A 178 22.83 -14.72 6.31
C ASP A 178 22.40 -14.39 4.88
N LEU A 179 21.39 -13.52 4.71
CA LEU A 179 20.89 -13.14 3.40
C LEU A 179 21.89 -12.20 2.69
N ASP A 180 22.27 -12.55 1.46
CA ASP A 180 23.08 -11.69 0.60
C ASP A 180 22.39 -10.33 0.35
N GLU A 181 23.17 -9.27 0.27
CA GLU A 181 22.67 -7.91 0.05
C GLU A 181 21.87 -7.79 -1.24
N ASN A 182 22.27 -8.56 -2.26
CA ASN A 182 21.61 -8.61 -3.55
C ASN A 182 20.21 -9.19 -3.46
N GLU A 183 19.87 -9.97 -2.44
CA GLU A 183 18.55 -10.59 -2.31
C GLU A 183 17.56 -9.73 -1.51
N LYS A 184 18.03 -8.68 -0.82
CA LYS A 184 17.19 -7.78 -0.01
C LYS A 184 16.08 -7.13 -0.83
N HIS A 185 16.26 -6.97 -2.15
CA HIS A 185 15.25 -6.43 -3.05
C HIS A 185 14.01 -7.33 -3.20
N LYS A 186 14.11 -8.63 -2.89
CA LYS A 186 12.97 -9.57 -2.88
C LYS A 186 11.97 -9.18 -1.80
N TYR A 187 12.47 -8.72 -0.65
CA TYR A 187 11.67 -8.35 0.52
C TYR A 187 11.11 -6.92 0.46
N LYS A 188 9.93 -6.73 1.06
CA LYS A 188 9.34 -5.39 1.23
C LYS A 188 9.88 -4.72 2.50
N LEU A 189 11.06 -4.11 2.39
CA LEU A 189 11.71 -3.46 3.52
C LEU A 189 11.10 -2.12 3.91
N HIS A 190 10.84 -1.25 2.95
CA HIS A 190 10.31 0.09 3.22
C HIS A 190 8.82 0.13 2.96
N TYR A 191 8.17 1.11 3.60
CA TYR A 191 6.80 1.46 3.30
C TYR A 191 6.67 1.95 1.86
N ILE A 192 5.69 1.39 1.13
CA ILE A 192 5.41 1.70 -0.27
C ILE A 192 3.93 2.05 -0.40
N TYR A 193 3.65 3.21 -0.97
CA TYR A 193 2.31 3.65 -1.32
C TYR A 193 2.15 3.74 -2.83
N ARG A 194 1.01 3.29 -3.36
CA ARG A 194 0.67 3.38 -4.78
C ARG A 194 -0.45 4.40 -4.95
N GLU A 195 -0.13 5.53 -5.58
CA GLU A 195 -1.09 6.56 -5.96
C GLU A 195 -1.62 6.23 -7.35
N PHE A 196 -2.89 5.88 -7.48
CA PHE A 196 -3.52 5.68 -8.78
C PHE A 196 -3.90 7.01 -9.41
N THR A 197 -3.49 7.22 -10.66
CA THR A 197 -3.79 8.44 -11.43
C THR A 197 -5.00 8.29 -12.36
N LEU A 198 -5.64 7.12 -12.32
CA LEU A 198 -6.85 6.82 -13.06
C LEU A 198 -8.06 7.53 -12.44
N ASN A 199 -8.94 8.04 -13.30
CA ASN A 199 -10.24 8.52 -12.86
C ASN A 199 -11.22 7.34 -12.80
N PHE A 200 -11.35 6.75 -11.62
CA PHE A 200 -12.26 5.61 -11.38
C PHE A 200 -13.73 5.93 -11.70
N PHE A 201 -14.15 7.19 -11.56
CA PHE A 201 -15.53 7.62 -11.85
C PHE A 201 -15.84 7.73 -13.34
N LYS A 202 -14.79 7.84 -14.18
CA LYS A 202 -14.93 7.84 -15.65
C LYS A 202 -14.71 6.45 -16.25
N MET A 203 -14.51 5.44 -15.42
CA MET A 203 -14.29 4.08 -15.87
C MET A 203 -15.63 3.42 -16.17
N ASP A 204 -15.80 2.95 -17.40
CA ASP A 204 -16.96 2.15 -17.77
C ASP A 204 -16.84 0.77 -17.11
N LEU A 205 -17.70 0.50 -16.12
CA LEU A 205 -17.72 -0.74 -15.36
C LEU A 205 -18.34 -1.91 -16.16
N HIS A 206 -19.08 -1.60 -17.23
CA HIS A 206 -19.78 -2.58 -18.05
C HIS A 206 -18.99 -2.96 -19.31
N MET A 207 -18.02 -2.14 -19.71
CA MET A 207 -17.14 -2.45 -20.82
C MET A 207 -16.06 -3.45 -20.39
N LEU A 208 -16.20 -4.70 -20.82
CA LEU A 208 -15.14 -5.69 -20.71
C LEU A 208 -13.96 -5.25 -21.60
N PRO A 209 -12.71 -5.26 -21.10
CA PRO A 209 -11.56 -5.07 -21.98
C PRO A 209 -11.59 -6.11 -23.10
N LYS A 210 -11.13 -5.74 -24.30
CA LYS A 210 -11.10 -6.65 -25.48
C LYS A 210 -10.40 -8.00 -25.21
N SER A 211 -9.57 -8.06 -24.17
CA SER A 211 -8.84 -9.23 -23.68
C SER A 211 -9.26 -9.65 -22.26
N ALA A 212 -10.50 -9.37 -21.83
CA ALA A 212 -11.03 -9.84 -20.57
C ALA A 212 -11.10 -11.37 -20.59
N VAL A 213 -10.14 -12.03 -19.93
CA VAL A 213 -10.22 -13.46 -19.67
C VAL A 213 -11.16 -13.66 -18.47
N ASN A 214 -12.16 -14.51 -18.64
CA ASN A 214 -12.94 -14.96 -17.51
C ASN A 214 -12.06 -15.86 -16.62
N PHE A 215 -12.21 -15.78 -15.30
CA PHE A 215 -11.58 -16.73 -14.36
C PHE A 215 -12.22 -18.13 -14.43
N SER A 216 -13.09 -18.39 -15.41
CA SER A 216 -13.49 -19.75 -15.76
C SER A 216 -12.32 -20.40 -16.51
N PHE A 217 -11.43 -21.02 -15.76
CA PHE A 217 -10.32 -21.76 -16.35
C PHE A 217 -10.85 -23.03 -17.03
N LYS A 218 -11.33 -22.91 -18.28
CA LYS A 218 -11.78 -24.07 -19.08
C LYS A 218 -10.71 -25.15 -19.22
N LYS A 219 -9.43 -24.81 -19.02
CA LYS A 219 -8.28 -25.71 -19.12
C LYS A 219 -7.70 -26.16 -17.76
N PHE A 220 -8.15 -25.60 -16.64
CA PHE A 220 -7.73 -25.99 -15.28
C PHE A 220 -8.97 -26.35 -14.46
N ASN A 221 -9.48 -27.55 -14.70
CA ASN A 221 -10.62 -28.14 -14.01
C ASN A 221 -10.16 -29.47 -13.39
N PRO A 222 -10.56 -29.83 -12.16
CA PRO A 222 -10.30 -31.13 -11.56
C PRO A 222 -10.55 -32.33 -12.48
N HIS A 223 -11.57 -32.25 -13.34
CA HIS A 223 -11.87 -33.27 -14.35
C HIS A 223 -10.72 -33.45 -15.36
N ILE A 224 -10.22 -32.35 -15.92
CA ILE A 224 -9.11 -32.37 -16.89
C ILE A 224 -7.83 -32.89 -16.21
N MET A 225 -7.60 -32.50 -14.96
CA MET A 225 -6.48 -32.99 -14.17
C MET A 225 -6.56 -34.51 -13.95
N GLY A 226 -7.74 -35.02 -13.60
CA GLY A 226 -7.98 -36.46 -13.45
C GLY A 226 -7.71 -37.24 -14.74
N LEU A 227 -8.13 -36.70 -15.90
CA LEU A 227 -7.82 -37.31 -17.19
C LEU A 227 -6.32 -37.26 -17.50
N CYS A 228 -5.64 -36.13 -17.24
CA CYS A 228 -4.18 -36.03 -17.40
C CYS A 228 -3.45 -37.10 -16.56
N LEU A 229 -3.84 -37.27 -15.29
CA LEU A 229 -3.25 -38.30 -14.42
C LEU A 229 -3.54 -39.72 -14.94
N THR A 230 -4.75 -39.96 -15.45
CA THR A 230 -5.12 -41.26 -16.02
C THR A 230 -4.26 -41.62 -17.22
N TYR A 231 -4.13 -40.72 -18.20
CA TYR A 231 -3.36 -40.99 -19.41
C TYR A 231 -1.85 -40.94 -19.18
N HIS A 232 -1.37 -39.97 -18.41
CA HIS A 232 0.07 -39.78 -18.21
C HIS A 232 0.66 -40.73 -17.17
N VAL A 233 -0.02 -40.92 -16.03
CA VAL A 233 0.50 -41.71 -14.91
C VAL A 233 0.03 -43.16 -15.01
N ASN A 234 -1.27 -43.40 -15.11
CA ASN A 234 -1.80 -44.79 -15.08
C ASN A 234 -1.48 -45.52 -16.39
N LEU A 235 -1.66 -44.86 -17.54
CA LEU A 235 -1.38 -45.42 -18.86
C LEU A 235 0.04 -45.13 -19.36
N LYS A 236 0.86 -44.41 -18.58
CA LYS A 236 2.28 -44.11 -18.88
C LYS A 236 2.53 -43.46 -20.25
N LEU A 237 1.55 -42.73 -20.79
CA LEU A 237 1.73 -42.01 -22.05
C LEU A 237 2.67 -40.82 -21.85
N SER A 238 3.44 -40.45 -22.87
CA SER A 238 4.21 -39.20 -22.83
C SER A 238 3.30 -37.98 -22.69
N THR A 239 3.83 -36.84 -22.23
CA THR A 239 3.05 -35.59 -22.10
C THR A 239 2.47 -35.13 -23.44
N ARG A 240 3.17 -35.38 -24.55
CA ARG A 240 2.69 -35.11 -25.92
C ARG A 240 1.58 -36.06 -26.34
N GLN A 241 1.72 -37.35 -26.08
CA GLN A 241 0.68 -38.35 -26.37
C GLN A 241 -0.57 -38.14 -25.50
N THR A 242 -0.40 -37.74 -24.24
CA THR A 242 -1.50 -37.41 -23.35
C THR A 242 -2.27 -36.19 -23.84
N ALA A 243 -1.56 -35.11 -24.23
CA ALA A 243 -2.20 -33.94 -24.84
C ALA A 243 -2.94 -34.29 -26.14
N HIS A 244 -2.37 -35.18 -26.96
CA HIS A 244 -3.02 -35.69 -28.17
C HIS A 244 -4.27 -36.52 -27.84
N ALA A 245 -4.20 -37.45 -26.89
CA ALA A 245 -5.33 -38.27 -26.47
C ALA A 245 -6.48 -37.43 -25.89
N LEU A 246 -6.16 -36.40 -25.11
CA LEU A 246 -7.16 -35.46 -24.58
C LEU A 246 -7.82 -34.64 -25.69
N ALA A 247 -7.08 -34.27 -26.75
CA ALA A 247 -7.64 -33.56 -27.89
C ALA A 247 -8.55 -34.46 -28.73
N GLU A 248 -8.13 -35.67 -29.04
CA GLU A 248 -8.86 -36.60 -29.93
C GLU A 248 -10.05 -37.26 -29.24
N VAL A 249 -9.88 -37.77 -28.01
CA VAL A 249 -10.91 -38.55 -27.31
C VAL A 249 -11.91 -37.64 -26.60
N HIS A 250 -11.42 -36.57 -25.97
CA HIS A 250 -12.22 -35.73 -25.09
C HIS A 250 -12.49 -34.32 -25.66
N GLY A 251 -11.94 -33.98 -26.83
CA GLY A 251 -12.06 -32.64 -27.42
C GLY A 251 -11.34 -31.54 -26.63
N ILE A 252 -10.48 -31.89 -25.68
CA ILE A 252 -9.80 -30.96 -24.77
C ILE A 252 -8.44 -30.57 -25.35
N LYS A 253 -8.34 -29.34 -25.87
CA LYS A 253 -7.09 -28.80 -26.42
C LYS A 253 -6.21 -28.16 -25.34
N ILE A 254 -5.25 -28.93 -24.82
CA ILE A 254 -4.20 -28.47 -23.90
C ILE A 254 -2.81 -28.77 -24.46
N SER A 255 -1.78 -28.02 -24.05
CA SER A 255 -0.40 -28.25 -24.49
C SER A 255 0.28 -29.33 -23.65
N HIS A 256 1.30 -29.99 -24.20
CA HIS A 256 2.13 -30.94 -23.44
C HIS A 256 2.80 -30.30 -22.22
N THR A 257 3.12 -29.00 -22.28
CA THR A 257 3.65 -28.24 -21.14
C THR A 257 2.61 -28.09 -20.02
N MET A 258 1.32 -27.99 -20.35
CA MET A 258 0.25 -27.96 -19.36
C MET A 258 -0.04 -29.32 -18.74
N VAL A 259 0.31 -30.42 -19.40
CA VAL A 259 0.24 -31.78 -18.83
C VAL A 259 1.39 -32.01 -17.85
N ALA A 260 2.54 -31.37 -18.09
CA ALA A 260 3.73 -31.52 -17.25
C ALA A 260 3.72 -30.63 -15.99
N ASN A 261 3.02 -29.49 -16.04
CA ASN A 261 2.87 -28.53 -14.94
C ASN A 261 1.69 -28.91 -14.04
#